data_AF-A0A7U7PWL8-F1
#
_entry.id   AF-A0A7U7PWL8-F1
#
_cell.length_a   1.000
_cell.length_b   1.000
_cell.length_c   1.000
_cell.angle_alpha   90.00
_cell.angle_beta   90.00
_cell.angle_gamma   90.00
#
_symmetry.space_group_name_H-M   'P 1'
#
loop_
_entity.id
_entity.type
_entity.pdbx_description
1 polymer ?
#
loop_
_entity_poly.entity_id
_entity_poly.type
_entity_poly.pdbx_seq_one_letter_code
_entity_poly.pdbx_strand_id
1 'polypeptide(L)'
;MKMNKLVKSSVITSMTLLLLSNSADAVEKITPVSEKKVDSRVTLYKTTATSDSDKYRISQILTFNFIKDKNYDKDTLVLKAAGNINSGYTPPNPKDYDFSKLYWGAKYNVSISSESNDSVNVVDYAPKNQNEEFQVQNTLGYTFGGDISISNGISGGLNGNTAFSETISYKQESYRTTLSRNTNYKNVGWGVEAHKIMNNGWGPYGRDSFDPTYGNEIFLSGRQSSANAGQNFIAQHQMPLLSRSNFNPEFLSVLSHKQNGAKKSKIKVTYQREMDLYQIRWNGFFWSGANYKNFKTRTFTSIYEVDWENHTVKLLDKKETEVNK
;
A
#
# COMPACT_ATOMS: atom_id res chain seq x y z
N MET A 1 25.50 26.31 -43.67
CA MET A 1 25.63 25.96 -42.24
C MET A 1 24.28 25.44 -41.76
N LYS A 2 24.09 24.12 -41.69
CA LYS A 2 22.79 23.49 -41.36
C LYS A 2 22.68 23.33 -39.85
N MET A 3 21.74 24.05 -39.26
CA MET A 3 21.46 24.01 -37.82
C MET A 3 20.41 22.93 -37.57
N ASN A 4 20.84 21.74 -37.13
CA ASN A 4 19.94 20.67 -36.72
C ASN A 4 19.30 21.05 -35.37
N LYS A 5 18.03 21.47 -35.41
CA LYS A 5 17.18 21.58 -34.21
C LYS A 5 16.91 20.18 -33.67
N LEU A 6 17.60 19.82 -32.59
CA LEU A 6 17.26 18.67 -31.76
C LEU A 6 15.96 18.99 -31.00
N VAL A 7 14.84 18.47 -31.49
CA VAL A 7 13.57 18.47 -30.75
C VAL A 7 13.70 17.43 -29.64
N LYS A 8 13.98 17.88 -28.41
CA LYS A 8 13.94 17.04 -27.22
C LYS A 8 12.48 16.79 -26.84
N SER A 9 11.96 15.63 -27.21
CA SER A 9 10.67 15.12 -26.76
C SER A 9 10.80 14.68 -25.29
N SER A 10 10.25 15.45 -24.37
CA SER A 10 10.25 15.22 -22.93
C SER A 10 8.91 14.65 -22.48
N VAL A 11 8.93 13.55 -21.72
CA VAL A 11 7.72 12.77 -21.43
C VAL A 11 7.36 12.86 -19.96
N ILE A 12 6.20 13.46 -19.72
CA ILE A 12 5.38 13.34 -18.52
C ILE A 12 4.62 12.03 -18.67
N THR A 13 4.83 11.06 -17.76
CA THR A 13 3.98 9.87 -17.73
C THR A 13 2.64 10.29 -17.14
N SER A 14 1.60 10.25 -17.98
CA SER A 14 0.23 10.66 -17.68
C SER A 14 -0.23 10.20 -16.29
N MET A 15 -0.70 11.15 -15.49
CA MET A 15 -1.48 10.89 -14.28
C MET A 15 -2.78 10.19 -14.70
N THR A 16 -2.83 8.86 -14.57
CA THR A 16 -4.12 8.21 -14.42
C THR A 16 -4.59 8.50 -13.00
N LEU A 17 -5.30 9.61 -12.83
CA LEU A 17 -6.09 9.86 -11.63
C LEU A 17 -7.18 8.80 -11.62
N LEU A 18 -6.95 7.67 -10.92
CA LEU A 18 -7.99 6.72 -10.61
C LEU A 18 -8.97 7.44 -9.67
N LEU A 19 -9.97 8.06 -10.29
CA LEU A 19 -11.15 8.59 -9.63
C LEU A 19 -11.68 7.52 -8.67
N LEU A 20 -12.10 7.97 -7.48
CA LEU A 20 -12.75 7.19 -6.44
C LEU A 20 -14.04 6.56 -6.99
N SER A 21 -13.93 5.45 -7.72
CA SER A 21 -15.04 4.57 -8.07
C SER A 21 -15.00 3.35 -7.15
N ASN A 22 -16.11 3.14 -6.44
CA ASN A 22 -16.35 1.91 -5.69
C ASN A 22 -16.13 0.72 -6.63
N SER A 23 -15.21 -0.18 -6.27
CA SER A 23 -14.91 -1.47 -6.93
C SER A 23 -14.67 -1.39 -8.45
N ALA A 24 -13.43 -1.11 -8.84
CA ALA A 24 -12.93 -1.52 -10.15
C ALA A 24 -12.10 -2.79 -9.96
N ASP A 25 -12.69 -3.93 -10.33
CA ASP A 25 -12.02 -5.23 -10.35
C ASP A 25 -10.93 -5.20 -11.44
N ALA A 26 -9.70 -5.49 -11.06
CA ALA A 26 -8.55 -5.37 -11.95
C ALA A 26 -8.28 -6.74 -12.59
N VAL A 27 -9.11 -7.13 -13.57
CA VAL A 27 -8.95 -8.37 -14.37
C VAL A 27 -7.48 -8.65 -14.61
N GLU A 28 -7.04 -9.88 -14.31
CA GLU A 28 -5.64 -10.31 -14.44
C GLU A 28 -5.11 -9.96 -15.83
N LYS A 29 -4.12 -9.06 -15.86
CA LYS A 29 -3.59 -8.55 -17.11
C LYS A 29 -2.15 -8.14 -16.91
N ILE A 30 -1.30 -8.61 -17.80
CA ILE A 30 0.06 -8.13 -17.93
C ILE A 30 0.13 -7.37 -19.26
N THR A 31 0.44 -6.08 -19.18
CA THR A 31 0.61 -5.24 -20.36
C THR A 31 1.88 -5.63 -21.13
N PRO A 32 1.91 -5.48 -22.46
CA PRO A 32 3.17 -5.62 -23.21
C PRO A 32 4.22 -4.64 -22.72
N VAL A 33 5.50 -5.02 -22.85
CA VAL A 33 6.62 -4.16 -22.48
C VAL A 33 6.60 -2.90 -23.33
N SER A 34 6.59 -1.73 -22.67
CA SER A 34 6.82 -0.45 -23.31
C SER A 34 8.29 -0.05 -23.14
N GLU A 35 9.05 -0.07 -24.23
CA GLU A 35 10.42 0.46 -24.25
C GLU A 35 10.40 1.98 -24.46
N LYS A 36 11.22 2.69 -23.69
CA LYS A 36 11.46 4.12 -23.87
C LYS A 36 12.92 4.45 -23.59
N LYS A 37 13.60 5.00 -24.60
CA LYS A 37 14.93 5.57 -24.43
C LYS A 37 14.81 6.88 -23.67
N VAL A 38 15.33 6.91 -22.44
CA VAL A 38 15.34 8.10 -21.59
C VAL A 38 16.39 9.08 -22.10
N ASP A 39 17.59 8.57 -22.37
CA ASP A 39 18.66 9.26 -23.08
C ASP A 39 19.55 8.23 -23.84
N SER A 40 20.77 8.62 -24.21
CA SER A 40 21.72 7.72 -24.90
C SER A 40 22.29 6.60 -24.03
N ARG A 41 22.15 6.69 -22.70
CA ARG A 41 22.74 5.81 -21.68
C ARG A 41 21.69 4.95 -20.98
N VAL A 42 20.51 5.52 -20.73
CA VAL A 42 19.44 4.88 -19.95
C VAL A 42 18.25 4.51 -20.84
N THR A 43 17.84 3.24 -20.74
CA THR A 43 16.61 2.74 -21.37
C THR A 43 15.67 2.22 -20.29
N LEU A 44 14.41 2.63 -20.38
CA LEU A 44 13.33 2.20 -19.50
C LEU A 44 12.49 1.14 -20.21
N TYR A 45 12.21 0.03 -19.53
CA TYR A 45 11.24 -0.97 -19.95
C TYR A 45 10.16 -1.03 -18.89
N LYS A 46 8.93 -0.71 -19.28
CA LYS A 46 7.79 -0.63 -18.38
C LYS A 46 6.78 -1.72 -18.67
N THR A 47 6.37 -2.42 -17.61
CA THR A 47 5.26 -3.39 -17.64
C THR A 47 4.38 -3.18 -16.42
N THR A 48 3.07 -3.11 -16.62
CA THR A 48 2.08 -3.14 -15.55
C THR A 48 1.40 -4.50 -15.50
N ALA A 49 1.35 -5.09 -14.30
CA ALA A 49 0.64 -6.33 -14.00
C ALA A 49 -0.48 -6.07 -12.99
N THR A 50 -1.66 -6.63 -13.24
CA THR A 50 -2.80 -6.61 -12.31
C THR A 50 -3.11 -8.02 -11.84
N SER A 51 -3.47 -8.15 -10.57
CA SER A 51 -3.96 -9.39 -9.97
C SER A 51 -4.82 -9.05 -8.75
N ASP A 52 -5.88 -9.79 -8.53
CA ASP A 52 -6.85 -9.50 -7.49
C ASP A 52 -7.43 -10.77 -6.83
N SER A 53 -8.12 -10.51 -5.73
CA SER A 53 -8.99 -11.44 -5.03
C SER A 53 -10.37 -10.81 -4.89
N ASP A 54 -11.33 -11.24 -5.71
CA ASP A 54 -12.73 -10.85 -5.58
C ASP A 54 -13.29 -11.12 -4.17
N LYS A 55 -12.98 -12.32 -3.64
CA LYS A 55 -13.44 -12.77 -2.31
C LYS A 55 -12.98 -11.81 -1.21
N TYR A 56 -11.73 -11.38 -1.23
CA TYR A 56 -11.19 -10.50 -0.21
C TYR A 56 -11.28 -9.02 -0.58
N ARG A 57 -11.68 -8.68 -1.80
CA ARG A 57 -11.73 -7.32 -2.33
C ARG A 57 -10.36 -6.63 -2.18
N ILE A 58 -9.33 -7.33 -2.63
CA ILE A 58 -7.95 -6.85 -2.65
C ILE A 58 -7.49 -6.89 -4.10
N SER A 59 -6.97 -5.77 -4.62
CA SER A 59 -6.39 -5.70 -5.95
C SER A 59 -4.98 -5.12 -5.89
N GLN A 60 -4.08 -5.73 -6.64
CA GLN A 60 -2.71 -5.28 -6.83
C GLN A 60 -2.57 -4.74 -8.26
N ILE A 61 -2.05 -3.52 -8.37
CA ILE A 61 -1.64 -2.86 -9.61
C ILE A 61 -0.15 -2.60 -9.48
N LEU A 62 0.64 -3.47 -10.11
CA LEU A 62 2.08 -3.48 -9.98
C LEU A 62 2.71 -2.89 -11.23
N THR A 63 3.50 -1.83 -11.08
CA THR A 63 4.26 -1.25 -12.19
C THR A 63 5.73 -1.58 -12.04
N PHE A 64 6.21 -2.43 -12.94
CA PHE A 64 7.61 -2.82 -13.06
C PHE A 64 8.31 -1.86 -14.01
N ASN A 65 9.16 -0.99 -13.47
CA ASN A 65 10.01 -0.09 -14.25
C ASN A 65 11.44 -0.62 -14.24
N PHE A 66 11.82 -1.39 -15.26
CA PHE A 66 13.20 -1.86 -15.43
C PHE A 66 14.04 -0.76 -16.08
N ILE A 67 15.20 -0.49 -15.50
CA ILE A 67 16.13 0.53 -15.91
C ILE A 67 17.44 -0.15 -16.28
N LYS A 68 17.81 0.01 -17.54
CA LYS A 68 19.10 -0.42 -18.08
C LYS A 68 19.97 0.80 -18.32
N ASP A 69 21.07 0.91 -17.57
CA ASP A 69 22.06 1.97 -17.70
C ASP A 69 23.38 1.38 -18.23
N LYS A 70 23.90 1.92 -19.33
CA LYS A 70 25.18 1.49 -19.92
C LYS A 70 26.38 1.70 -19.00
N ASN A 71 26.26 2.59 -18.02
CA ASN A 71 27.34 2.92 -17.09
C ASN A 71 27.21 2.21 -15.73
N TYR A 72 26.28 1.26 -15.61
CA TYR A 72 26.06 0.50 -14.37
C TYR A 72 26.05 -1.00 -14.66
N ASP A 73 26.77 -1.77 -13.84
CA ASP A 73 26.94 -3.22 -14.01
C ASP A 73 25.75 -4.06 -13.48
N LYS A 74 24.67 -3.38 -13.08
CA LYS A 74 23.45 -4.00 -12.57
C LYS A 74 22.22 -3.42 -13.27
N ASP A 75 21.20 -4.25 -13.38
CA ASP A 75 19.86 -3.78 -13.75
C ASP A 75 19.16 -3.26 -12.50
N THR A 76 18.37 -2.20 -12.66
CA THR A 76 17.56 -1.65 -11.57
C THR A 76 16.09 -1.83 -11.89
N LEU A 77 15.32 -2.35 -10.94
CA LEU A 77 13.87 -2.43 -11.01
C LEU A 77 13.28 -1.49 -9.96
N VAL A 78 12.57 -0.46 -10.41
CA VAL A 78 11.69 0.35 -9.54
C VAL A 78 10.28 -0.24 -9.64
N LEU A 79 9.87 -0.97 -8.61
CA LEU A 79 8.57 -1.61 -8.51
C LEU A 79 7.60 -0.74 -7.70
N LYS A 80 6.58 -0.19 -8.36
CA LYS A 80 5.45 0.48 -7.70
C LYS A 80 4.36 -0.54 -7.40
N ALA A 81 4.02 -0.69 -6.13
CA ALA A 81 2.88 -1.48 -5.67
C ALA A 81 1.73 -0.54 -5.32
N ALA A 82 0.70 -0.52 -6.17
CA ALA A 82 -0.53 0.22 -5.96
C ALA A 82 -1.77 -0.69 -5.97
N GLY A 83 -2.97 -0.13 -5.78
CA GLY A 83 -4.22 -0.85 -5.94
C GLY A 83 -5.23 -0.57 -4.84
N ASN A 84 -5.87 -1.62 -4.32
CA ASN A 84 -6.91 -1.52 -3.30
C ASN A 84 -6.77 -2.63 -2.25
N ILE A 85 -6.97 -2.26 -0.99
CA ILE A 85 -7.23 -3.21 0.10
C ILE A 85 -8.50 -2.75 0.81
N ASN A 86 -9.63 -3.44 0.59
CA ASN A 86 -10.87 -3.15 1.31
C ASN A 86 -10.69 -3.36 2.82
N SER A 87 -11.33 -2.55 3.67
CA SER A 87 -11.17 -2.64 5.12
C SER A 87 -11.78 -3.90 5.74
N GLY A 88 -12.67 -4.58 5.00
CA GLY A 88 -13.46 -5.70 5.51
C GLY A 88 -14.53 -5.28 6.52
N TYR A 89 -14.82 -3.98 6.61
CA TYR A 89 -15.81 -3.46 7.56
C TYR A 89 -17.16 -4.17 7.44
N THR A 90 -17.71 -4.55 8.59
CA THR A 90 -19.07 -5.08 8.69
C THR A 90 -19.86 -4.20 9.64
N PRO A 91 -20.96 -3.57 9.19
CA PRO A 91 -21.76 -2.74 10.06
C PRO A 91 -22.38 -3.58 11.19
N PRO A 92 -22.61 -2.97 12.36
CA PRO A 92 -23.37 -3.61 13.43
C PRO A 92 -24.81 -3.86 13.00
N ASN A 93 -25.45 -4.89 13.56
CA ASN A 93 -26.87 -5.15 13.32
C ASN A 93 -27.71 -4.19 14.20
N PRO A 94 -28.54 -3.31 13.63
CA PRO A 94 -29.27 -2.29 14.40
C PRO A 94 -30.28 -2.86 15.40
N LYS A 95 -30.62 -4.14 15.30
CA LYS A 95 -31.53 -4.85 16.22
C LYS A 95 -30.84 -5.40 17.47
N ASP A 96 -29.52 -5.37 17.51
CA ASP A 96 -28.75 -5.86 18.66
C ASP A 96 -28.99 -4.98 19.89
N TYR A 97 -29.53 -5.55 20.98
CA TYR A 97 -30.07 -4.79 22.11
C TYR A 97 -29.02 -4.39 23.16
N ASP A 98 -28.52 -5.29 24.00
CA ASP A 98 -27.55 -4.95 25.08
C ASP A 98 -26.08 -5.14 24.69
N PHE A 99 -25.84 -5.74 23.53
CA PHE A 99 -24.50 -6.06 23.05
C PHE A 99 -24.49 -6.03 21.53
N SER A 100 -23.51 -5.35 20.93
CA SER A 100 -23.29 -5.39 19.50
C SER A 100 -21.82 -5.25 19.16
N LYS A 101 -21.47 -5.51 17.91
CA LYS A 101 -20.10 -5.55 17.43
C LYS A 101 -19.99 -5.16 15.96
N LEU A 102 -18.81 -4.70 15.58
CA LEU A 102 -18.42 -4.44 14.19
C LEU A 102 -17.00 -4.93 13.95
N TYR A 103 -16.71 -5.34 12.71
CA TYR A 103 -15.35 -5.50 12.23
C TYR A 103 -14.92 -4.24 11.50
N TRP A 104 -13.65 -3.87 11.62
CA TRP A 104 -13.10 -2.69 10.93
C TRP A 104 -11.63 -2.91 10.54
N GLY A 105 -11.17 -2.20 9.51
CA GLY A 105 -9.80 -2.34 9.00
C GLY A 105 -8.81 -1.61 9.88
N ALA A 106 -8.18 -2.29 10.82
CA ALA A 106 -7.34 -1.65 11.83
C ALA A 106 -5.88 -1.47 11.39
N LYS A 107 -5.38 -2.36 10.54
CA LYS A 107 -4.03 -2.26 9.97
C LYS A 107 -3.95 -2.89 8.59
N TYR A 108 -3.15 -2.29 7.72
CA TYR A 108 -2.83 -2.79 6.39
C TYR A 108 -1.35 -3.09 6.32
N ASN A 109 -0.98 -4.19 5.67
CA ASN A 109 0.42 -4.48 5.40
C ASN A 109 0.64 -4.72 3.91
N VAL A 110 1.72 -4.15 3.39
CA VAL A 110 2.20 -4.38 2.03
C VAL A 110 3.65 -4.82 2.12
N SER A 111 4.02 -5.93 1.48
CA SER A 111 5.42 -6.38 1.41
C SER A 111 5.82 -6.85 0.03
N ILE A 112 7.08 -6.60 -0.32
CA ILE A 112 7.73 -7.00 -1.56
C ILE A 112 9.00 -7.74 -1.19
N SER A 113 9.12 -8.99 -1.63
CA SER A 113 10.30 -9.81 -1.36
C SER A 113 10.85 -10.48 -2.62
N SER A 114 12.17 -10.56 -2.73
CA SER A 114 12.87 -11.37 -3.72
C SER A 114 13.13 -12.77 -3.14
N GLU A 115 12.59 -13.81 -3.79
CA GLU A 115 12.70 -15.21 -3.35
C GLU A 115 13.82 -15.99 -4.07
N SER A 116 14.59 -15.34 -4.94
CA SER A 116 15.64 -15.98 -5.75
C SER A 116 17.05 -15.57 -5.33
N ASN A 117 18.05 -16.29 -5.87
CA ASN A 117 19.51 -16.08 -5.85
C ASN A 117 19.98 -14.72 -5.28
N ASP A 118 21.07 -14.74 -4.51
CA ASP A 118 21.87 -13.60 -4.03
C ASP A 118 22.16 -12.47 -5.05
N SER A 119 21.92 -12.68 -6.34
CA SER A 119 22.05 -11.68 -7.41
C SER A 119 21.01 -10.56 -7.38
N VAL A 120 19.85 -10.74 -6.72
CA VAL A 120 18.80 -9.71 -6.61
C VAL A 120 18.66 -9.21 -5.17
N ASN A 121 18.85 -7.91 -4.94
CA ASN A 121 18.75 -7.30 -3.60
C ASN A 121 17.89 -6.04 -3.62
N VAL A 122 17.11 -5.83 -2.57
CA VAL A 122 16.48 -4.55 -2.26
C VAL A 122 17.57 -3.56 -1.88
N VAL A 123 17.65 -2.45 -2.59
CA VAL A 123 18.67 -1.40 -2.39
C VAL A 123 18.08 -0.10 -1.88
N ASP A 124 16.81 0.17 -2.18
CA ASP A 124 16.11 1.36 -1.73
C ASP A 124 14.58 1.12 -1.75
N TYR A 125 13.80 2.01 -1.14
CA TYR A 125 12.34 1.93 -1.02
C TYR A 125 11.72 3.26 -0.56
N ALA A 126 10.44 3.49 -0.90
CA ALA A 126 9.68 4.66 -0.45
C ALA A 126 8.26 4.29 0.04
N PRO A 127 7.79 4.88 1.16
CA PRO A 127 8.51 5.83 2.02
C PRO A 127 9.57 5.12 2.89
N LYS A 128 10.64 5.85 3.25
CA LYS A 128 11.74 5.34 4.10
C LYS A 128 11.43 5.40 5.59
N ASN A 129 10.77 6.48 6.00
CA ASN A 129 10.57 6.80 7.40
C ASN A 129 9.12 6.57 7.80
N GLN A 130 8.90 6.46 9.11
CA GLN A 130 7.58 6.55 9.68
C GLN A 130 6.92 7.88 9.26
N ASN A 131 5.64 7.82 8.89
CA ASN A 131 4.88 9.00 8.48
C ASN A 131 3.45 8.93 9.05
N GLU A 132 3.02 10.01 9.70
CA GLU A 132 1.70 10.21 10.33
C GLU A 132 0.87 11.30 9.64
N GLU A 133 1.36 11.87 8.53
CA GLU A 133 0.65 12.86 7.74
C GLU A 133 -0.58 12.23 7.09
N PHE A 134 -1.65 13.01 6.96
CA PHE A 134 -2.91 12.53 6.38
C PHE A 134 -2.77 12.08 4.92
N GLN A 135 -1.80 12.64 4.21
CA GLN A 135 -1.42 12.23 2.87
C GLN A 135 0.10 12.13 2.78
N VAL A 136 0.59 10.97 2.34
CA VAL A 136 2.01 10.76 2.08
C VAL A 136 2.28 11.04 0.62
N GLN A 137 3.30 11.84 0.34
CA GLN A 137 3.75 12.12 -1.02
C GLN A 137 5.28 12.06 -1.09
N ASN A 138 5.82 11.20 -1.95
CA ASN A 138 7.25 11.16 -2.26
C ASN A 138 7.47 11.02 -3.75
N THR A 139 8.60 11.55 -4.22
CA THR A 139 9.14 11.25 -5.54
C THR A 139 10.47 10.53 -5.38
N LEU A 140 10.59 9.35 -5.99
CA LEU A 140 11.83 8.61 -6.12
C LEU A 140 12.45 8.95 -7.47
N GLY A 141 13.71 9.37 -7.47
CA GLY A 141 14.49 9.66 -8.67
C GLY A 141 15.67 8.71 -8.83
N TYR A 142 15.87 8.19 -10.04
CA TYR A 142 17.05 7.45 -10.47
C TYR A 142 17.96 8.38 -11.28
N THR A 143 19.26 8.39 -10.96
CA THR A 143 20.27 9.14 -11.73
C THR A 143 21.25 8.19 -12.43
N PHE A 144 22.01 8.73 -13.39
CA PHE A 144 23.04 7.98 -14.10
C PHE A 144 24.05 7.35 -13.13
N GLY A 145 24.39 6.08 -13.34
CA GLY A 145 25.31 5.33 -12.48
C GLY A 145 24.64 4.57 -11.33
N GLY A 146 23.31 4.61 -11.21
CA GLY A 146 22.56 3.77 -10.29
C GLY A 146 22.15 4.42 -8.97
N ASP A 147 22.44 5.71 -8.75
CA ASP A 147 22.05 6.37 -7.51
C ASP A 147 20.54 6.62 -7.43
N ILE A 148 20.00 6.44 -6.23
CA ILE A 148 18.60 6.66 -5.90
C ILE A 148 18.48 7.87 -4.96
N SER A 149 17.55 8.75 -5.28
CA SER A 149 17.20 9.92 -4.47
C SER A 149 15.71 9.89 -4.15
N ILE A 150 15.33 10.38 -2.97
CA ILE A 150 13.93 10.49 -2.57
C ILE A 150 13.68 11.91 -2.06
N SER A 151 12.67 12.57 -2.61
CA SER A 151 12.19 13.87 -2.17
C SER A 151 10.77 13.80 -1.63
N ASN A 152 10.42 14.73 -0.75
CA ASN A 152 9.05 14.90 -0.27
C ASN A 152 8.22 15.67 -1.30
N GLY A 153 6.93 15.32 -1.38
CA GLY A 153 6.00 15.90 -2.34
C GLY A 153 6.06 15.27 -3.73
N ILE A 154 5.15 15.73 -4.59
CA ILE A 154 5.11 15.37 -6.01
C ILE A 154 5.98 16.38 -6.76
N SER A 155 7.13 15.94 -7.24
CA SER A 155 7.98 16.78 -8.09
C SER A 155 7.60 16.58 -9.56
N GLY A 156 7.28 17.69 -10.25
CA GLY A 156 7.26 17.74 -11.70
C GLY A 156 8.70 17.56 -12.19
N GLY A 157 8.96 16.48 -12.92
CA GLY A 157 10.30 15.93 -13.05
C GLY A 157 11.41 16.90 -13.47
N LEU A 158 12.60 16.54 -12.97
CA LEU A 158 13.94 16.78 -13.52
C LEU A 158 14.62 18.12 -13.18
N ASN A 159 15.33 18.14 -12.04
CA ASN A 159 16.65 18.79 -12.01
C ASN A 159 17.58 18.04 -12.98
N GLY A 160 18.53 18.72 -13.62
CA GLY A 160 19.27 18.23 -14.81
C GLY A 160 20.06 16.91 -14.71
N ASN A 161 20.05 16.20 -13.57
CA ASN A 161 20.77 14.95 -13.35
C ASN A 161 19.88 13.71 -13.11
N THR A 162 18.56 13.87 -12.96
CA THR A 162 17.63 12.74 -12.82
C THR A 162 17.31 12.15 -14.20
N ALA A 163 17.37 10.83 -14.34
CA ALA A 163 17.05 10.14 -15.59
C ALA A 163 15.62 9.59 -15.57
N PHE A 164 15.20 9.03 -14.44
CA PHE A 164 13.85 8.49 -14.26
C PHE A 164 13.30 8.92 -12.91
N SER A 165 11.98 9.07 -12.81
CA SER A 165 11.32 9.29 -11.51
C SER A 165 9.98 8.57 -11.45
N GLU A 166 9.63 8.12 -10.25
CA GLU A 166 8.34 7.52 -9.92
C GLU A 166 7.81 8.13 -8.62
N THR A 167 6.49 8.27 -8.50
CA THR A 167 5.85 8.94 -7.36
C THR A 167 4.99 7.98 -6.56
N ILE A 168 4.82 8.29 -5.28
CA ILE A 168 3.78 7.71 -4.43
C ILE A 168 2.92 8.82 -3.87
N SER A 169 1.60 8.59 -3.86
CA SER A 169 0.63 9.47 -3.19
C SER A 169 -0.53 8.64 -2.64
N TYR A 170 -0.64 8.54 -1.31
CA TYR A 170 -1.78 7.86 -0.68
C TYR A 170 -2.28 8.62 0.55
N LYS A 171 -3.58 8.51 0.81
CA LYS A 171 -4.22 9.05 2.02
C LYS A 171 -4.21 8.01 3.12
N GLN A 172 -3.94 8.46 4.34
CA GLN A 172 -3.90 7.65 5.55
C GLN A 172 -4.38 8.45 6.78
N GLU A 173 -5.35 9.35 6.62
CA GLU A 173 -5.92 10.13 7.73
C GLU A 173 -6.30 9.23 8.92
N SER A 174 -5.88 9.63 10.12
CA SER A 174 -5.98 8.86 11.38
C SER A 174 -5.17 7.57 11.47
N TYR A 175 -4.36 7.25 10.46
CA TYR A 175 -3.47 6.09 10.41
C TYR A 175 -2.00 6.54 10.35
N ARG A 176 -1.09 5.59 10.52
CA ARG A 176 0.34 5.79 10.50
C ARG A 176 1.05 4.72 9.71
N THR A 177 1.93 5.13 8.81
CA THR A 177 2.84 4.24 8.09
C THR A 177 4.10 4.01 8.91
N THR A 178 4.49 2.75 9.04
CA THR A 178 5.75 2.30 9.65
C THR A 178 6.42 1.26 8.75
N LEU A 179 7.74 1.18 8.79
CA LEU A 179 8.48 0.13 8.11
C LEU A 179 8.40 -1.18 8.91
N SER A 180 8.21 -2.30 8.21
CA SER A 180 8.23 -3.62 8.82
C SER A 180 9.61 -3.93 9.39
N ARG A 181 9.64 -4.48 10.60
CA ARG A 181 10.88 -4.93 11.26
C ARG A 181 11.62 -6.02 10.50
N ASN A 182 10.94 -6.71 9.59
CA ASN A 182 11.54 -7.77 8.76
C ASN A 182 12.17 -7.21 7.47
N THR A 183 12.26 -5.88 7.32
CA THR A 183 12.90 -5.25 6.16
C THR A 183 14.40 -5.52 6.18
N ASN A 184 14.94 -6.01 5.06
CA ASN A 184 16.34 -6.36 4.85
C ASN A 184 16.67 -6.35 3.34
N TYR A 185 17.83 -6.88 2.96
CA TYR A 185 18.30 -6.90 1.57
C TYR A 185 17.46 -7.79 0.62
N LYS A 186 16.51 -8.59 1.12
CA LYS A 186 15.61 -9.43 0.31
C LYS A 186 14.14 -9.06 0.44
N ASN A 187 13.77 -8.28 1.45
CA ASN A 187 12.38 -7.99 1.76
C ASN A 187 12.24 -6.55 2.21
N VAL A 188 11.20 -5.88 1.73
CA VAL A 188 10.72 -4.60 2.28
C VAL A 188 9.23 -4.71 2.54
N GLY A 189 8.78 -4.15 3.66
CA GLY A 189 7.35 -4.06 3.91
C GLY A 189 6.97 -2.86 4.74
N TRP A 190 5.71 -2.47 4.62
CA TRP A 190 5.11 -1.32 5.30
C TRP A 190 3.84 -1.76 6.03
N GLY A 191 3.63 -1.21 7.22
CA GLY A 191 2.39 -1.33 7.97
C GLY A 191 1.72 0.04 8.10
N VAL A 192 0.45 0.14 7.69
CA VAL A 192 -0.40 1.33 7.83
C VAL A 192 -1.45 1.04 8.89
N GLU A 193 -1.26 1.56 10.09
CA GLU A 193 -2.00 1.17 11.30
C GLU A 193 -2.81 2.34 11.87
N ALA A 194 -4.02 2.05 12.34
CA ALA A 194 -4.87 3.02 13.01
C ALA A 194 -4.14 3.65 14.20
N HIS A 195 -4.09 4.98 14.26
CA HIS A 195 -3.20 5.70 15.15
C HIS A 195 -3.92 6.76 16.00
N LYS A 196 -4.57 7.73 15.36
CA LYS A 196 -5.21 8.88 16.03
C LYS A 196 -6.61 9.09 15.47
N ILE A 197 -7.60 8.42 16.05
CA ILE A 197 -9.00 8.44 15.62
C ILE A 197 -9.81 9.34 16.56
N MET A 198 -10.47 10.36 16.00
CA MET A 198 -11.38 11.21 16.76
C MET A 198 -12.79 10.61 16.75
N ASN A 199 -13.49 10.72 17.87
CA ASN A 199 -14.88 10.33 18.03
C ASN A 199 -15.66 11.55 18.54
N ASN A 200 -16.44 12.21 17.67
CA ASN A 200 -17.29 13.35 18.03
C ASN A 200 -16.57 14.45 18.85
N GLY A 201 -15.30 14.74 18.52
CA GLY A 201 -14.46 15.72 19.24
C GLY A 201 -13.66 15.16 20.41
N TRP A 202 -13.91 13.91 20.82
CA TRP A 202 -13.14 13.19 21.84
C TRP A 202 -12.02 12.36 21.22
N GLY A 203 -10.95 12.15 21.98
CA GLY A 203 -9.77 11.40 21.55
C GLY A 203 -8.48 12.25 21.56
N PRO A 204 -7.45 11.87 20.77
CA PRO A 204 -7.46 10.76 19.83
C PRO A 204 -7.46 9.39 20.52
N TYR A 205 -8.28 8.49 19.99
CA TYR A 205 -8.31 7.08 20.36
C TYR A 205 -7.46 6.24 19.40
N GLY A 206 -7.09 5.05 19.85
CA GLY A 206 -6.39 4.03 19.07
C GLY A 206 -6.85 2.62 19.45
N ARG A 207 -6.23 1.63 18.83
CA ARG A 207 -6.57 0.21 18.98
C ARG A 207 -6.48 -0.29 20.43
N ASP A 208 -5.63 0.37 21.23
CA ASP A 208 -5.31 0.01 22.61
C ASP A 208 -5.76 1.09 23.62
N SER A 209 -6.60 2.06 23.21
CA SER A 209 -7.17 3.03 24.14
C SER A 209 -7.98 2.33 25.25
N PHE A 210 -7.86 2.84 26.47
CA PHE A 210 -8.50 2.25 27.63
C PHE A 210 -8.89 3.31 28.66
N ASP A 211 -10.17 3.29 29.03
CA ASP A 211 -10.73 3.94 30.21
C ASP A 211 -11.17 2.84 31.20
N PRO A 212 -10.90 2.97 32.51
CA PRO A 212 -11.25 1.94 33.48
C PRO A 212 -12.76 1.70 33.65
N THR A 213 -13.58 2.69 33.29
CA THR A 213 -15.04 2.61 33.38
C THR A 213 -15.64 2.22 32.04
N TYR A 214 -15.27 2.93 30.98
CA TYR A 214 -15.92 2.82 29.66
C TYR A 214 -15.14 1.95 28.67
N GLY A 215 -13.97 1.44 29.04
CA GLY A 215 -13.12 0.61 28.20
C GLY A 215 -12.55 1.38 27.00
N ASN A 216 -12.51 0.75 25.83
CA ASN A 216 -12.10 1.42 24.59
C ASN A 216 -13.31 2.10 23.94
N GLU A 217 -13.29 3.43 23.86
CA GLU A 217 -14.41 4.23 23.35
C GLU A 217 -14.25 4.68 21.89
N ILE A 218 -13.29 4.10 21.15
CA ILE A 218 -12.91 4.55 19.81
C ILE A 218 -14.08 4.75 18.84
N PHE A 219 -15.12 3.93 18.92
CA PHE A 219 -16.33 4.06 18.09
C PHE A 219 -17.64 4.03 18.90
N LEU A 220 -17.59 4.20 20.23
CA LEU A 220 -18.79 4.27 21.08
C LEU A 220 -19.46 5.64 20.91
N SER A 221 -20.76 5.69 20.55
CA SER A 221 -21.44 6.97 20.32
C SER A 221 -21.79 7.70 21.61
N GLY A 222 -22.37 6.99 22.59
CA GLY A 222 -22.78 7.58 23.86
C GLY A 222 -22.72 6.60 25.03
N ARG A 223 -22.11 7.04 26.13
CA ARG A 223 -21.97 6.27 27.38
C ARG A 223 -23.31 5.95 28.07
N GLN A 224 -24.34 6.75 27.81
CA GLN A 224 -25.68 6.65 28.42
C GLN A 224 -26.80 6.63 27.37
N SER A 225 -26.48 6.25 26.13
CA SER A 225 -27.46 6.21 25.05
C SER A 225 -28.61 5.24 25.39
N SER A 226 -29.84 5.66 25.15
CA SER A 226 -31.02 4.80 25.26
C SER A 226 -31.28 3.98 24.00
N ALA A 227 -30.43 4.08 22.98
CA ALA A 227 -30.54 3.30 21.76
C ALA A 227 -30.07 1.86 21.96
N ASN A 228 -30.54 0.97 21.08
CA ASN A 228 -29.99 -0.38 20.95
C ASN A 228 -28.47 -0.34 20.75
N ALA A 229 -27.74 -1.35 21.26
CA ALA A 229 -26.30 -1.49 21.05
C ALA A 229 -25.92 -1.37 19.57
N GLY A 230 -26.69 -2.00 18.68
CA GLY A 230 -26.48 -1.94 17.23
C GLY A 230 -26.52 -0.53 16.62
N GLN A 231 -27.06 0.44 17.35
CA GLN A 231 -27.22 1.83 16.94
C GLN A 231 -26.36 2.80 17.77
N ASN A 232 -25.63 2.30 18.78
CA ASN A 232 -24.82 3.12 19.68
C ASN A 232 -23.32 3.17 19.30
N PHE A 233 -23.03 3.07 18.00
CA PHE A 233 -21.73 3.35 17.42
C PHE A 233 -21.74 4.71 16.74
N ILE A 234 -20.57 5.36 16.60
CA ILE A 234 -20.49 6.57 15.78
C ILE A 234 -20.98 6.28 14.36
N ALA A 235 -21.53 7.30 13.69
CA ALA A 235 -22.04 7.10 12.35
C ALA A 235 -20.90 6.70 11.41
N GLN A 236 -21.17 5.79 10.47
CA GLN A 236 -20.14 5.23 9.58
C GLN A 236 -19.39 6.31 8.78
N HIS A 237 -20.03 7.42 8.44
CA HIS A 237 -19.40 8.53 7.71
C HIS A 237 -18.42 9.35 8.58
N GLN A 238 -18.50 9.23 9.90
CA GLN A 238 -17.57 9.86 10.86
C GLN A 238 -16.35 8.99 11.15
N MET A 239 -16.42 7.68 10.84
CA MET A 239 -15.26 6.81 10.94
C MET A 239 -14.23 7.14 9.84
N PRO A 240 -12.92 7.00 10.11
CA PRO A 240 -11.89 7.17 9.09
C PRO A 240 -12.14 6.29 7.87
N LEU A 241 -11.82 6.79 6.67
CA LEU A 241 -12.05 6.07 5.42
C LEU A 241 -11.38 4.69 5.42
N LEU A 242 -10.16 4.60 5.94
CA LEU A 242 -9.39 3.36 6.06
C LEU A 242 -10.02 2.38 7.07
N SER A 243 -10.82 2.83 8.03
CA SER A 243 -11.49 1.92 8.97
C SER A 243 -12.69 1.21 8.34
N ARG A 244 -13.45 1.92 7.49
CA ARG A 244 -14.77 1.49 7.01
C ARG A 244 -14.93 1.28 5.50
N SER A 245 -13.94 1.64 4.70
CA SER A 245 -13.98 1.53 3.24
C SER A 245 -12.80 0.74 2.71
N ASN A 246 -11.69 1.41 2.40
CA ASN A 246 -10.55 0.82 1.74
C ASN A 246 -9.30 1.68 1.96
N PHE A 247 -8.15 1.03 1.82
CA PHE A 247 -6.85 1.66 1.68
C PHE A 247 -6.40 1.52 0.21
N ASN A 248 -5.85 2.60 -0.35
CA ASN A 248 -5.23 2.60 -1.68
C ASN A 248 -3.72 2.75 -1.49
N PRO A 249 -2.98 1.63 -1.37
CA PRO A 249 -1.53 1.70 -1.20
C PRO A 249 -0.88 2.35 -2.43
N GLU A 250 0.20 3.09 -2.20
CA GLU A 250 1.22 3.38 -3.21
C GLU A 250 2.59 3.30 -2.54
N PHE A 251 3.33 2.23 -2.82
CA PHE A 251 4.66 1.98 -2.25
C PHE A 251 5.67 1.70 -3.36
N LEU A 252 6.95 2.04 -3.12
CA LEU A 252 8.04 1.75 -4.05
C LEU A 252 9.08 0.86 -3.39
N SER A 253 9.51 -0.16 -4.13
CA SER A 253 10.72 -0.93 -3.85
C SER A 253 11.69 -0.79 -5.01
N VAL A 254 12.97 -0.62 -4.71
CA VAL A 254 14.05 -0.60 -5.70
C VAL A 254 14.89 -1.85 -5.49
N LEU A 255 14.95 -2.69 -6.52
CA LEU A 255 15.75 -3.90 -6.55
C LEU A 255 16.90 -3.74 -7.54
N SER A 256 18.10 -4.17 -7.15
CA SER A 256 19.24 -4.29 -8.05
C SER A 256 19.47 -5.75 -8.42
N HIS A 257 19.83 -6.01 -9.68
CA HIS A 257 20.16 -7.33 -10.22
C HIS A 257 21.54 -7.30 -10.88
N LYS A 258 22.48 -8.16 -10.46
CA LYS A 258 23.78 -8.27 -11.15
C LYS A 258 23.59 -8.83 -12.56
N GLN A 259 24.04 -8.12 -13.60
CA GLN A 259 23.83 -8.52 -15.00
C GLN A 259 24.47 -9.88 -15.36
N ASN A 260 25.54 -10.26 -14.67
CA ASN A 260 26.17 -11.59 -14.81
C ASN A 260 25.51 -12.68 -13.94
N GLY A 261 24.42 -12.36 -13.23
CA GLY A 261 23.68 -13.26 -12.38
C GLY A 261 22.67 -14.14 -13.12
N ALA A 262 21.80 -14.79 -12.36
CA ALA A 262 20.73 -15.60 -12.94
C ALA A 262 19.71 -14.71 -13.68
N LYS A 263 19.47 -15.01 -14.95
CA LYS A 263 18.56 -14.26 -15.85
C LYS A 263 17.14 -14.11 -15.33
N LYS A 264 16.70 -15.01 -14.45
CA LYS A 264 15.35 -15.04 -13.88
C LYS A 264 15.38 -14.99 -12.37
N SER A 265 14.38 -14.33 -11.81
CA SER A 265 14.14 -14.29 -10.36
C SER A 265 12.65 -14.34 -10.05
N LYS A 266 12.31 -14.47 -8.77
CA LYS A 266 10.94 -14.46 -8.26
C LYS A 266 10.75 -13.27 -7.33
N ILE A 267 9.72 -12.48 -7.63
CA ILE A 267 9.24 -11.40 -6.76
C ILE A 267 7.87 -11.80 -6.22
N LYS A 268 7.75 -11.75 -4.90
CA LYS A 268 6.50 -11.97 -4.20
C LYS A 268 5.99 -10.64 -3.67
N VAL A 269 4.72 -10.35 -3.94
CA VAL A 269 4.02 -9.16 -3.44
C VAL A 269 2.82 -9.59 -2.63
N THR A 270 2.74 -9.13 -1.38
CA THR A 270 1.70 -9.51 -0.43
C THR A 270 0.98 -8.28 0.07
N TYR A 271 -0.34 -8.27 -0.09
CA TYR A 271 -1.27 -7.28 0.46
C TYR A 271 -2.10 -7.95 1.55
N GLN A 272 -2.19 -7.32 2.72
CA GLN A 272 -2.88 -7.87 3.88
C GLN A 272 -3.67 -6.79 4.59
N ARG A 273 -4.81 -7.19 5.16
CA ARG A 273 -5.49 -6.42 6.22
C ARG A 273 -5.60 -7.23 7.50
N GLU A 274 -5.41 -6.55 8.61
CA GLU A 274 -5.75 -6.99 9.95
C GLU A 274 -7.02 -6.25 10.38
N MET A 275 -8.06 -7.04 10.64
CA MET A 275 -9.36 -6.56 11.06
C MET A 275 -9.48 -6.74 12.58
N ASP A 276 -9.84 -5.66 13.25
CA ASP A 276 -10.16 -5.69 14.67
C ASP A 276 -11.67 -5.92 14.85
N LEU A 277 -12.02 -6.55 15.96
CA LEU A 277 -13.40 -6.65 16.43
C LEU A 277 -13.62 -5.57 17.49
N TYR A 278 -14.47 -4.59 17.18
CA TYR A 278 -14.93 -3.62 18.17
C TYR A 278 -16.31 -4.04 18.67
N GLN A 279 -16.52 -4.06 19.98
CA GLN A 279 -17.80 -4.40 20.58
C GLN A 279 -18.16 -3.43 21.69
N ILE A 280 -19.45 -3.26 21.93
CA ILE A 280 -19.99 -2.47 23.03
C ILE A 280 -21.00 -3.30 23.81
N ARG A 281 -21.11 -3.05 25.11
CA ARG A 281 -22.04 -3.74 26.01
C ARG A 281 -22.66 -2.77 27.00
N TRP A 282 -23.96 -2.92 27.22
CA TRP A 282 -24.67 -2.27 28.32
C TRP A 282 -24.53 -3.11 29.58
N ASN A 283 -24.15 -2.48 30.70
CA ASN A 283 -23.96 -3.18 31.97
C ASN A 283 -25.09 -2.94 33.00
N GLY A 284 -26.16 -2.25 32.59
CA GLY A 284 -27.24 -1.82 33.49
C GLY A 284 -27.14 -0.36 33.93
N PHE A 285 -25.96 0.26 33.81
CA PHE A 285 -25.70 1.65 34.23
C PHE A 285 -25.10 2.52 33.14
N PHE A 286 -24.21 1.98 32.31
CA PHE A 286 -23.56 2.68 31.20
C PHE A 286 -23.10 1.69 30.12
N TRP A 287 -22.77 2.22 28.94
CA TRP A 287 -22.12 1.50 27.87
C TRP A 287 -20.61 1.45 28.08
N SER A 288 -20.02 0.29 27.85
CA SER A 288 -18.57 0.11 27.74
C SER A 288 -18.19 -0.51 26.41
N GLY A 289 -17.02 -0.13 25.89
CA GLY A 289 -16.48 -0.63 24.63
C GLY A 289 -15.20 -1.45 24.83
N ALA A 290 -14.92 -2.34 23.89
CA ALA A 290 -13.68 -3.12 23.85
C ALA A 290 -13.26 -3.35 22.40
N ASN A 291 -11.96 -3.23 22.13
CA ASN A 291 -11.36 -3.51 20.83
C ASN A 291 -10.45 -4.73 20.93
N TYR A 292 -10.70 -5.75 20.12
CA TYR A 292 -9.90 -6.97 20.04
C TYR A 292 -9.07 -6.99 18.77
N LYS A 293 -7.76 -6.97 18.95
CA LYS A 293 -6.80 -6.80 17.86
C LYS A 293 -6.60 -8.06 17.04
N ASN A 294 -6.52 -7.88 15.72
CA ASN A 294 -6.19 -8.94 14.76
C ASN A 294 -7.13 -10.14 14.91
N PHE A 295 -8.43 -9.85 15.04
CA PHE A 295 -9.45 -10.87 15.20
C PHE A 295 -9.63 -11.65 13.90
N LYS A 296 -9.56 -10.96 12.76
CA LYS A 296 -9.47 -11.58 11.44
C LYS A 296 -8.32 -11.01 10.63
N THR A 297 -7.62 -11.84 9.89
CA THR A 297 -6.57 -11.42 8.95
C THR A 297 -6.87 -12.01 7.59
N ARG A 298 -6.83 -11.18 6.55
CA ARG A 298 -6.99 -11.60 5.16
C ARG A 298 -5.80 -11.14 4.34
N THR A 299 -5.24 -12.08 3.59
CA THR A 299 -4.00 -11.88 2.87
C THR A 299 -4.15 -12.36 1.44
N PHE A 300 -3.68 -11.53 0.51
CA PHE A 300 -3.58 -11.84 -0.91
C PHE A 300 -2.13 -11.69 -1.35
N THR A 301 -1.59 -12.74 -1.96
CA THR A 301 -0.20 -12.81 -2.41
C THR A 301 -0.16 -13.19 -3.88
N SER A 302 0.65 -12.50 -4.67
CA SER A 302 0.99 -12.88 -6.03
C SER A 302 2.50 -13.08 -6.16
N ILE A 303 2.90 -14.12 -6.89
CA ILE A 303 4.30 -14.46 -7.14
C ILE A 303 4.58 -14.32 -8.63
N TYR A 304 5.54 -13.47 -8.98
CA TYR A 304 5.94 -13.21 -10.35
C TYR A 304 7.33 -13.77 -10.63
N GLU A 305 7.48 -14.46 -11.77
CA GLU A 305 8.77 -14.64 -12.40
C GLU A 305 9.14 -13.35 -13.12
N VAL A 306 10.36 -12.87 -12.89
CA VAL A 306 10.95 -11.71 -13.53
C VAL A 306 12.06 -12.21 -14.44
N ASP A 307 11.97 -11.90 -15.73
CA ASP A 307 13.02 -12.11 -16.72
C ASP A 307 13.78 -10.80 -16.93
N TRP A 308 15.01 -10.73 -16.41
CA TRP A 308 15.84 -9.53 -16.43
C TRP A 308 16.43 -9.23 -17.82
N GLU A 309 16.58 -10.25 -18.67
CA GLU A 309 17.12 -10.07 -20.03
C GLU A 309 16.06 -9.50 -20.97
N ASN A 310 14.83 -10.01 -20.86
CA ASN A 310 13.69 -9.58 -21.67
C ASN A 310 12.87 -8.45 -21.04
N HIS A 311 13.12 -8.10 -19.78
CA HIS A 311 12.38 -7.10 -19.00
C HIS A 311 10.88 -7.40 -18.92
N THR A 312 10.54 -8.69 -18.85
CA THR A 312 9.16 -9.18 -18.77
C THR A 312 8.87 -9.78 -17.40
N VAL A 313 7.58 -9.85 -17.08
CA VAL A 313 7.09 -10.52 -15.88
C VAL A 313 6.01 -11.53 -16.24
N LYS A 314 5.95 -12.64 -15.50
CA LYS A 314 4.93 -13.67 -15.63
C LYS A 314 4.38 -14.01 -14.25
N LEU A 315 3.06 -13.94 -14.10
CA LEU A 315 2.41 -14.43 -12.89
C LEU A 315 2.58 -15.96 -12.81
N LEU A 316 3.15 -16.45 -11.71
CA LEU A 316 3.35 -17.88 -11.47
C LEU A 316 2.25 -18.47 -10.59
N ASP A 317 1.88 -17.76 -9.53
CA ASP A 317 0.97 -18.26 -8.51
C ASP A 317 0.30 -17.10 -7.76
N LYS A 318 -0.89 -17.37 -7.22
CA LYS A 318 -1.63 -16.48 -6.33
C LYS A 318 -2.17 -17.26 -5.13
N LYS A 319 -2.09 -16.66 -3.95
CA LYS A 319 -2.53 -17.27 -2.69
C LYS A 319 -3.43 -16.34 -1.92
N GLU A 320 -4.55 -16.90 -1.48
CA GLU A 320 -5.53 -16.27 -0.62
C GLU A 320 -5.56 -16.99 0.72
N THR A 321 -5.30 -16.29 1.82
CA THR A 321 -5.42 -16.87 3.17
C THR A 321 -6.30 -16.00 4.07
N GLU A 322 -7.06 -16.67 4.94
CA GLU A 322 -7.84 -16.05 6.00
C GLU A 322 -7.50 -16.75 7.32
N VAL A 323 -7.24 -15.98 8.36
CA VAL A 323 -7.05 -16.46 9.73
C VAL A 323 -8.05 -15.76 10.63
N ASN A 324 -8.80 -16.53 11.41
CA ASN A 324 -9.78 -16.05 12.38
C ASN A 324 -9.39 -16.53 13.78
N LYS A 325 -9.46 -15.64 14.77
CA LYS A 325 -9.35 -15.97 16.19
C LYS A 325 -10.72 -16.24 16.81
#